data_AF-A0A7X0HRK7-F1
#
_entry.id   AF-A0A7X0HRK7-F1
#
_cell.length_a   1.000
_cell.length_b   1.000
_cell.length_c   1.000
_cell.angle_alpha   90.00
_cell.angle_beta   90.00
_cell.angle_gamma   90.00
#
_symmetry.space_group_name_H-M   'P 1'
#
loop_
_entity.id
_entity.type
_entity.pdbx_description
1 polymer ?
#
loop_
_entity_poly.entity_id
_entity_poly.type
_entity_poly.pdbx_seq_one_letter_code
_entity_poly.pdbx_strand_id
1 'polypeptide(L)' 'MITKKEEYLLRRRRKKITHVELANYLHCSQSLISRYETNKCGMSQKKIEKYRKYIDEKEI' A
#
# COMPACT_ATOMS: atom_id res chain seq x y z
N MET A 1 -15.10 11.66 6.91
CA MET A 1 -13.65 11.69 7.23
C MET A 1 -12.98 10.56 6.46
N ILE A 2 -11.92 10.84 5.71
CA ILE A 2 -11.14 9.81 5.00
C ILE A 2 -10.13 9.21 6.00
N THR A 3 -10.03 7.88 6.03
CA THR A 3 -9.05 7.18 6.87
C THR A 3 -7.64 7.27 6.27
N LYS A 4 -6.61 7.15 7.11
CA LYS A 4 -5.21 7.12 6.64
C LYS A 4 -4.97 6.00 5.61
N LYS A 5 -5.71 4.89 5.67
CA LYS A 5 -5.58 3.81 4.68
C LYS A 5 -6.11 4.25 3.31
N GLU A 6 -7.29 4.86 3.28
CA GLU A 6 -7.90 5.38 2.04
C GLU A 6 -7.07 6.49 1.42
N GLU A 7 -6.47 7.36 2.24
CA GLU A 7 -5.53 8.39 1.78
C GLU A 7 -4.35 7.76 1.00
N TYR A 8 -3.68 6.76 1.58
CA TYR A 8 -2.56 6.12 0.91
C TYR A 8 -2.97 5.29 -0.31
N LEU A 9 -4.16 4.69 -0.32
CA LEU A 9 -4.73 4.05 -1.50
C LEU A 9 -4.84 5.05 -2.67
N LEU A 10 -5.37 6.25 -2.41
CA LEU A 10 -5.50 7.29 -3.42
C LEU A 10 -4.13 7.77 -3.91
N ARG A 11 -3.17 7.99 -3.00
CA ARG A 11 -1.80 8.39 -3.35
C ARG A 11 -1.09 7.34 -4.19
N ARG A 12 -1.20 6.07 -3.83
CA ARG A 12 -0.67 4.94 -4.63
C ARG A 12 -1.21 4.98 -6.06
N ARG A 13 -2.53 5.12 -6.22
CA ARG A 13 -3.19 5.17 -7.54
C ARG A 13 -2.75 6.36 -8.36
N ARG A 14 -2.66 7.56 -7.76
CA ARG A 14 -2.17 8.78 -8.43
C ARG A 14 -0.74 8.62 -8.94
N LYS A 15 0.13 7.98 -8.16
CA LYS A 15 1.52 7.67 -8.53
C LYS A 15 1.66 6.43 -9.44
N LYS A 16 0.54 5.82 -9.88
CA LYS A 16 0.50 4.59 -10.68
C LYS A 16 1.30 3.42 -10.10
N ILE A 17 1.56 3.41 -8.78
CA ILE A 17 2.28 2.33 -8.10
C ILE A 17 1.39 1.09 -8.12
N THR A 18 1.91 0.02 -8.71
CA THR A 18 1.13 -1.22 -8.86
C THR A 18 1.14 -2.05 -7.57
N HIS A 19 0.15 -2.94 -7.42
CA HIS A 19 0.19 -3.90 -6.31
C HIS A 19 1.37 -4.86 -6.42
N VAL A 20 1.81 -5.22 -7.63
CA VAL A 20 2.97 -6.09 -7.88
C VAL A 20 4.24 -5.43 -7.36
N GLU A 21 4.43 -4.14 -7.66
CA GLU A 21 5.58 -3.36 -7.21
C GLU A 21 5.66 -3.31 -5.67
N LEU A 22 4.54 -3.01 -4.99
CA LEU A 22 4.49 -3.03 -3.54
C LEU A 22 4.69 -4.43 -2.95
N ALA A 23 4.12 -5.46 -3.59
CA ALA A 23 4.28 -6.84 -3.17
C ALA A 23 5.76 -7.27 -3.21
N ASN A 24 6.47 -6.89 -4.28
CA ASN A 24 7.90 -7.14 -4.42
C ASN A 24 8.71 -6.40 -3.34
N TYR A 25 8.43 -5.11 -3.11
CA TYR A 25 9.11 -4.30 -2.08
C TYR A 25 8.86 -4.79 -0.65
N LEU A 26 7.64 -5.27 -0.37
CA LEU A 26 7.22 -5.71 0.96
C LEU A 26 7.46 -7.21 1.21
N HIS A 27 7.97 -7.93 0.21
CA HIS A 27 8.14 -9.38 0.20
C HIS A 27 6.86 -10.10 0.65
N CYS A 28 5.75 -9.84 -0.05
CA CYS A 28 4.46 -10.49 0.19
C CYS A 28 3.69 -10.73 -1.10
N SER A 29 2.50 -11.33 -1.01
CA SER A 29 1.66 -11.51 -2.18
C SER A 29 0.97 -10.21 -2.60
N GLN A 30 0.71 -10.05 -3.90
CA GLN A 30 -0.14 -8.99 -4.43
C GLN A 30 -1.54 -9.00 -3.81
N SER A 31 -2.06 -10.21 -3.54
CA SER A 31 -3.37 -10.41 -2.91
C SER A 31 -3.44 -9.84 -1.49
N LEU A 32 -2.33 -9.85 -0.73
CA LEU A 32 -2.28 -9.23 0.59
C LEU A 32 -2.49 -7.72 0.50
N ILE A 33 -1.85 -7.05 -0.46
CA ILE A 33 -1.98 -5.59 -0.66
C ILE A 33 -3.42 -5.24 -1.03
N SER A 34 -4.00 -5.95 -2.00
CA SER A 34 -5.39 -5.75 -2.42
C SER A 34 -6.38 -5.94 -1.26
N ARG A 35 -6.22 -7.01 -0.47
CA ARG A 35 -7.08 -7.28 0.70
C ARG A 35 -6.89 -6.27 1.81
N TYR A 36 -5.67 -5.80 2.04
CA TYR A 36 -5.37 -4.74 3.00
C TYR A 36 -6.09 -3.44 2.64
N GLU A 37 -5.97 -3.00 1.38
CA GLU A 37 -6.60 -1.77 0.87
C GLU A 37 -8.12 -1.84 0.88
N THR A 38 -8.70 -3.02 0.71
CA THR A 38 -10.17 -3.25 0.71
C THR A 38 -10.73 -3.64 2.08
N ASN A 39 -9.95 -3.48 3.16
CA ASN A 39 -10.33 -3.83 4.53
C ASN A 39 -10.72 -5.31 4.74
N LYS A 40 -10.35 -6.20 3.83
CA LYS A 40 -10.59 -7.66 3.92
C LYS A 40 -9.55 -8.41 4.75
N CYS A 41 -8.45 -7.75 5.11
CA CYS A 41 -7.41 -8.31 5.96
C CYS A 41 -6.57 -7.21 6.60
N GLY A 42 -5.95 -7.53 7.74
CA GLY A 42 -4.87 -6.74 8.31
C GLY A 42 -3.54 -6.97 7.60
N MET A 43 -2.60 -6.07 7.83
CA MET A 43 -1.20 -6.24 7.45
C MET A 43 -0.36 -5.86 8.68
N SER A 44 0.78 -6.51 8.88
CA SER A 44 1.61 -6.21 10.05
C SER A 44 2.06 -4.75 10.04
N GLN A 45 2.16 -4.15 11.22
CA GLN A 45 2.49 -2.73 11.38
C GLN A 45 3.79 -2.34 10.63
N LYS A 46 4.83 -3.18 10.73
CA LYS A 46 6.09 -3.02 9.98
C LYS A 46 5.88 -2.94 8.47
N LYS A 47 4.99 -3.75 7.90
CA LYS A 47 4.66 -3.72 6.46
C LYS A 47 3.82 -2.49 6.11
N ILE A 48 2.95 -2.03 7.01
CA ILE A 48 2.17 -0.78 6.82
C ILE A 48 3.11 0.43 6.76
N GLU A 49 4.10 0.51 7.64
CA GLU A 49 5.09 1.58 7.63
C GLU A 49 5.90 1.59 6.34
N LYS A 50 6.39 0.42 5.92
CA LYS A 50 7.09 0.27 4.63
C LYS A 50 6.21 0.61 3.42
N TYR A 51 4.96 0.17 3.41
CA TYR A 51 3.98 0.48 2.36
C TYR A 51 3.81 2.00 2.20
N ARG A 52 3.66 2.70 3.33
CA ARG A 52 3.53 4.15 3.37
C ARG A 52 4.79 4.84 2.88
N LYS A 53 5.93 4.46 3.45
CA LYS A 53 7.25 4.98 3.07
C LYS A 53 7.51 4.86 1.57
N TYR A 54 7.24 3.70 0.98
CA TYR A 54 7.39 3.49 -0.46
C TYR A 54 6.55 4.45 -1.29
N ILE A 55 5.28 4.66 -0.92
CA ILE A 55 4.39 5.60 -1.60
C ILE A 55 4.84 7.04 -1.38
N ASP A 56 5.36 7.37 -0.20
CA ASP A 56 5.88 8.70 0.13
C ASP A 56 7.08 9.06 -0.75
N GLU A 57 8.06 8.16 -0.84
CA GLU A 57 9.37 8.38 -1.50
C GLU A 57 9.35 8.23 -3.03
N LYS A 58 8.30 7.63 -3.61
CA LYS A 58 8.22 7.44 -5.07
C LYS A 58 7.99 8.78 -5.78
N GLU A 59 8.97 9.27 -6.54
CA GLU A 59 8.78 10.43 -7.43
C GLU A 59 7.83 10.11 -8.60
N ILE A 60 7.09 11.13 -9.07
CA ILE A 60 6.04 11.01 -10.12
C ILE A 60 6.65 10.97 -11.52
#